data_AF-A0AAV3HA80-F1
#
_entry.id   AF-A0AAV3HA80-F1
#
_cell.length_a   1.000
_cell.length_b   1.000
_cell.length_c   1.000
_cell.angle_alpha   90.00
_cell.angle_beta   90.00
_cell.angle_gamma   90.00
#
_symmetry.space_group_name_H-M   'P 1'
#
loop_
_entity.id
_entity.type
_entity.pdbx_description
1 polymer ?
#
loop_
_entity_poly.entity_id
_entity_poly.type
_entity_poly.pdbx_seq_one_letter_code
_entity_poly.pdbx_strand_id
1 'polypeptide(L)' 'PNNAGILLVPCCRGGSAFTQGAEGIFSESTGASQDSARWGVGKPLYQDLIARTKAALQKNPKNVLLAVCWMQGEFDM' A
#
# COMPACT_ATOMS: atom_id res chain seq x y z
N PRO A 1 -21.86 9.85 6.57
CA PRO A 1 -23.15 9.47 7.20
C PRO A 1 -22.96 9.13 8.67
N ASN A 2 -23.97 9.32 9.52
CA ASN A 2 -23.85 9.03 10.96
C ASN A 2 -23.61 7.53 11.27
N ASN A 3 -23.94 6.65 10.32
CA ASN A 3 -23.76 5.20 10.42
C ASN A 3 -22.50 4.68 9.69
N ALA A 4 -21.55 5.55 9.34
CA ALA A 4 -20.32 5.19 8.65
C ALA A 4 -19.09 5.75 9.38
N GLY A 5 -18.07 4.91 9.55
CA GLY A 5 -16.74 5.33 10.02
C GLY A 5 -15.74 5.45 8.86
N ILE A 6 -14.50 5.83 9.19
CA ILE A 6 -13.37 5.85 8.25
C ILE A 6 -12.38 4.74 8.63
N LEU A 7 -11.99 3.94 7.65
CA LEU A 7 -10.94 2.94 7.78
C LEU A 7 -9.71 3.42 7.00
N LEU A 8 -8.58 3.56 7.69
CA LEU A 8 -7.30 3.84 7.06
C LEU A 8 -6.61 2.52 6.69
N VAL A 9 -6.04 2.48 5.48
CA VAL A 9 -5.25 1.34 4.99
C VAL A 9 -3.80 1.83 4.78
N PRO A 10 -2.95 1.74 5.82
CA PRO A 10 -1.59 2.29 5.74
C PRO A 10 -0.66 1.36 4.94
N CYS A 11 -0.05 1.90 3.89
CA CYS A 11 0.87 1.17 2.98
C CYS A 11 2.15 1.98 2.68
N CYS A 12 2.57 2.84 3.61
CA CYS A 12 3.71 3.74 3.42
C CYS A 12 5.04 3.07 3.77
N ARG A 13 6.11 3.49 3.08
CA ARG A 13 7.49 3.11 3.42
C ARG A 13 8.41 4.30 3.26
N GLY A 14 9.07 4.70 4.34
CA GLY A 14 10.10 5.74 4.29
C GLY A 14 11.32 5.29 3.47
N GLY A 15 11.91 6.20 2.71
CA GLY A 15 13.06 5.93 1.85
C GLY A 15 12.74 5.09 0.61
N SER A 16 11.46 5.00 0.23
CA SER A 16 11.05 4.25 -0.95
C SER A 16 11.02 5.11 -2.21
N ALA A 17 11.38 4.50 -3.35
CA ALA A 17 11.54 5.18 -4.63
C ALA A 17 11.10 4.28 -5.80
N PHE A 18 10.87 4.88 -6.97
CA PHE A 18 10.66 4.15 -8.22
C PHE A 18 11.98 3.75 -8.90
N THR A 19 13.02 4.57 -8.74
CA THR A 19 14.31 4.47 -9.45
C THR A 19 15.43 3.81 -8.63
N GLN A 20 15.27 3.75 -7.30
CA GLN A 20 16.23 3.14 -6.36
C GLN A 20 15.55 2.36 -5.22
N GLY A 21 16.35 1.69 -4.38
CA GLY A 21 15.87 0.88 -3.25
C GLY A 21 15.73 -0.62 -3.56
N ALA A 22 15.78 -1.43 -2.50
CA ALA A 22 15.63 -2.88 -2.57
C ALA A 22 14.19 -3.27 -2.90
N GLU A 23 14.01 -4.33 -3.68
CA GLU A 23 12.66 -4.81 -4.01
C GLU A 23 11.99 -5.45 -2.77
N GLY A 24 12.75 -6.24 -2.02
CA GLY A 24 12.23 -7.10 -0.95
C GLY A 24 11.36 -8.23 -1.52
N ILE A 25 10.45 -8.74 -0.70
CA ILE A 25 9.59 -9.88 -1.01
C ILE A 25 8.16 -9.55 -0.59
N PHE A 26 7.17 -10.05 -1.34
CA PHE A 26 5.78 -10.02 -0.92
C PHE A 26 5.35 -11.41 -0.42
N SER A 27 4.58 -11.42 0.67
CA SER A 27 3.90 -12.62 1.18
C SER A 27 2.42 -12.30 1.37
N GLU A 28 1.54 -13.22 0.99
CA GLU A 28 0.10 -13.05 1.19
C GLU A 28 -0.29 -12.95 2.67
N SER A 29 0.47 -13.59 3.56
CA SER A 29 0.16 -13.62 4.99
C SER A 29 0.69 -12.41 5.76
N THR A 30 1.79 -11.81 5.32
CA THR A 30 2.49 -10.75 6.07
C THR A 30 2.67 -9.45 5.29
N GLY A 31 2.33 -9.41 4.00
CA GLY A 31 2.51 -8.24 3.15
C GLY A 31 3.93 -8.09 2.60
N ALA A 32 4.29 -6.86 2.23
CA ALA A 32 5.66 -6.52 1.82
C ALA A 32 6.65 -6.69 2.98
N SER A 33 7.84 -7.21 2.67
CA SER A 33 8.91 -7.41 3.64
C SER A 33 9.47 -6.08 4.15
N GLN A 34 10.11 -6.12 5.31
CA GLN A 34 10.63 -4.92 5.95
C GLN A 34 11.65 -4.16 5.09
N ASP A 35 12.43 -4.85 4.27
CA ASP A 35 13.45 -4.29 3.37
C ASP A 35 12.89 -3.77 2.03
N SER A 36 11.62 -4.03 1.71
CA SER A 36 10.99 -3.48 0.51
C SER A 36 11.04 -1.95 0.52
N ALA A 37 11.65 -1.38 -0.52
CA ALA A 37 11.82 0.06 -0.74
C ALA A 37 11.62 0.47 -2.20
N ARG A 38 11.29 -0.47 -3.10
CA ARG A 38 11.06 -0.20 -4.52
C ARG A 38 9.57 -0.14 -4.84
N TRP A 39 9.10 0.98 -5.36
CA TRP A 39 7.79 1.11 -5.99
C TRP A 39 7.85 0.72 -7.48
N GLY A 40 6.72 0.24 -7.99
CA GLY A 40 6.59 -0.17 -9.38
C GLY A 40 5.58 -1.29 -9.53
N VAL A 41 5.00 -1.44 -10.71
CA VAL A 41 4.06 -2.52 -11.00
C VAL A 41 4.74 -3.87 -10.77
N GLY A 42 4.08 -4.75 -10.02
CA GLY A 42 4.60 -6.06 -9.66
C GLY A 42 5.65 -6.07 -8.54
N LYS A 43 6.04 -4.91 -8.00
CA LYS A 43 6.94 -4.85 -6.83
C LYS A 43 6.19 -5.09 -5.53
N PRO A 44 6.85 -5.55 -4.46
CA PRO A 44 6.18 -5.89 -3.21
C PRO A 44 5.36 -4.76 -2.59
N LEU A 45 5.82 -3.51 -2.63
CA LEU A 45 5.06 -2.36 -2.12
C LEU A 45 3.75 -2.13 -2.91
N TYR A 46 3.78 -2.32 -4.24
CA TYR A 46 2.58 -2.25 -5.06
C TYR A 46 1.60 -3.39 -4.76
N GLN A 47 2.12 -4.60 -4.60
CA GLN A 47 1.30 -5.77 -4.23
C GLN A 47 0.65 -5.58 -2.85
N ASP A 48 1.38 -5.02 -1.87
CA ASP A 48 0.88 -4.71 -0.53
C ASP A 48 -0.26 -3.68 -0.56
N LEU A 49 -0.08 -2.58 -1.30
CA LEU A 49 -1.11 -1.56 -1.51
C LEU A 49 -2.41 -2.18 -2.05
N ILE A 50 -2.30 -2.98 -3.11
CA ILE A 50 -3.47 -3.61 -3.75
C ILE A 50 -4.11 -4.65 -2.83
N ALA A 51 -3.32 -5.54 -2.23
CA ALA A 51 -3.82 -6.62 -1.38
C ALA A 51 -4.57 -6.08 -0.16
N ARG A 52 -4.00 -5.08 0.52
CA ARG A 52 -4.61 -4.50 1.74
C ARG A 52 -5.84 -3.68 1.42
N THR A 53 -5.84 -2.94 0.31
CA THR A 53 -7.03 -2.20 -0.15
C THR A 53 -8.16 -3.17 -0.51
N LYS A 54 -7.86 -4.26 -1.23
CA LYS A 54 -8.85 -5.30 -1.54
C LYS A 54 -9.38 -5.97 -0.27
N ALA A 55 -8.53 -6.33 0.67
CA ALA A 55 -8.95 -6.93 1.94
C ALA A 55 -9.86 -5.98 2.75
N ALA A 56 -9.56 -4.68 2.78
CA ALA A 56 -10.40 -3.68 3.43
C ALA A 56 -11.79 -3.58 2.79
N LEU A 57 -11.88 -3.61 1.46
CA LEU A 57 -13.16 -3.58 0.74
C LEU A 57 -13.94 -4.90 0.86
N GLN A 58 -13.26 -6.04 0.82
CA GLN A 58 -13.88 -7.36 0.96
C GLN A 58 -14.43 -7.63 2.36
N LYS A 59 -13.83 -7.02 3.40
CA LYS A 59 -14.27 -7.20 4.79
C LYS A 59 -15.73 -6.77 5.02
N ASN A 60 -16.24 -5.81 4.24
CA ASN A 60 -17.64 -5.42 4.27
C ASN A 60 -18.07 -4.87 2.89
N PRO A 61 -19.06 -5.46 2.21
CA PRO A 61 -19.48 -5.02 0.88
C PRO A 61 -20.06 -3.60 0.82
N LYS A 62 -20.36 -2.99 1.98
CA LYS A 62 -20.77 -1.57 2.08
C LYS A 62 -19.58 -0.60 2.15
N ASN A 63 -18.36 -1.10 2.27
CA ASN A 63 -17.18 -0.24 2.26
C ASN A 63 -17.01 0.40 0.88
N VAL A 64 -16.65 1.68 0.88
CA VAL A 64 -16.43 2.48 -0.34
C VAL A 64 -15.01 3.02 -0.29
N LEU A 65 -14.27 2.86 -1.40
CA LEU A 65 -12.96 3.47 -1.57
C LEU A 65 -13.14 4.96 -1.83
N LEU A 66 -12.61 5.80 -0.94
CA LEU A 66 -12.68 7.26 -1.10
C LEU A 66 -11.54 7.81 -1.95
N ALA A 67 -10.30 7.47 -1.59
CA ALA A 67 -9.10 7.96 -2.26
C ALA A 67 -7.89 7.11 -1.88
N VAL A 68 -6.81 7.29 -2.65
CA VAL A 68 -5.45 6.95 -2.25
C VAL A 68 -4.73 8.27 -1.98
N CYS A 69 -4.27 8.48 -0.74
CA CYS A 69 -3.43 9.63 -0.40
C CYS A 69 -1.97 9.28 -0.69
N TRP A 70 -1.40 9.87 -1.75
CA TRP A 70 -0.05 9.56 -2.23
C TRP A 70 0.91 10.70 -1.94
N MET A 71 1.92 10.45 -1.10
CA MET A 71 3.04 11.34 -0.85
C MET A 71 4.33 10.54 -1.02
N GLN A 72 5.01 10.76 -2.14
CA GLN A 72 6.23 10.06 -2.53
C GLN A 72 6.93 10.87 -3.62
N GLY A 73 8.25 10.80 -3.67
CA GLY A 73 9.09 11.35 -4.74
C GLY A 73 10.43 11.88 -4.24
N GLU A 74 10.59 12.02 -2.93
CA GLU A 74 11.77 12.60 -2.29
C GLU A 74 13.07 11.86 -2.63
N PHE A 75 13.00 10.55 -2.86
CA PHE A 75 14.16 9.71 -3.18
C PHE A 75 14.26 9.38 -4.68
N ASP A 76 13.40 9.96 -5.52
CA ASP A 76 13.49 9.87 -6.99
C ASP A 76 14.05 11.15 -7.64
N MET A 77 14.13 12.26 -6.89
CA MET A 77 14.76 13.53 -7.29
C MET A 77 16.28 13.51 -7.10
#